data_AF-A0A520T150-F1
#
_entry.id   AF-A0A520T150-F1
#
_cell.length_a   1.000
_cell.length_b   1.000
_cell.length_c   1.000
_cell.angle_alpha   90.00
_cell.angle_beta   90.00
_cell.angle_gamma   90.00
#
_symmetry.space_group_name_H-M   'P 1'
#
loop_
_entity.id
_entity.type
_entity.pdbx_description
1 polymer ?
#
loop_
_entity_poly.entity_id
_entity_poly.type
_entity_poly.pdbx_seq_one_letter_code
_entity_poly.pdbx_strand_id
1 'polypeptide(L)'
;MKNLIRIAQLVGAAIVLIATTIAFCLEILKMANVQSIELADLLLLFIYLEVMGMVGNYWSNQSVRLTYPLFIAITALSRLIILQKKDVDASSLIYESGAILLLAVAIVVLKLRKSKMLKIDLTKNDL
;
A
#
# COMPACT_ATOMS: atom_id res chain seq x y z
N MET A 1 4.37 -20.24 -22.16
CA MET A 1 5.01 -19.54 -21.00
C MET A 1 4.24 -18.30 -20.54
N LYS A 2 3.95 -17.30 -21.38
CA LYS A 2 3.23 -16.07 -20.97
C LYS A 2 1.86 -16.30 -20.31
N ASN A 3 1.10 -17.30 -20.78
CA ASN A 3 -0.20 -17.65 -20.19
C ASN A 3 -0.07 -18.27 -18.79
N LEU A 4 0.99 -19.05 -18.53
CA LEU A 4 1.25 -19.64 -17.22
C LEU A 4 1.51 -18.55 -16.17
N ILE A 5 2.33 -17.56 -16.52
CA ILE A 5 2.63 -16.41 -15.64
C ILE A 5 1.36 -15.60 -15.37
N ARG A 6 0.52 -15.36 -16.38
CA ARG A 6 -0.76 -14.65 -16.20
C ARG A 6 -1.71 -15.40 -15.27
N ILE A 7 -1.85 -16.72 -15.45
CA ILE A 7 -2.70 -17.54 -14.58
C ILE A 7 -2.16 -17.52 -13.15
N ALA A 8 -0.84 -17.68 -12.95
CA ALA A 8 -0.23 -17.61 -11.63
C ALA A 8 -0.47 -16.26 -10.95
N GLN A 9 -0.40 -15.16 -11.69
CA GLN A 9 -0.66 -13.83 -11.14
C GLN A 9 -2.14 -13.61 -10.78
N LEU A 10 -3.08 -14.08 -11.61
CA LEU A 10 -4.51 -14.00 -11.32
C LEU A 10 -4.89 -14.86 -10.11
N VAL A 11 -4.32 -16.06 -10.02
CA VAL A 11 -4.50 -16.95 -8.85
C VAL A 11 -3.95 -16.29 -7.60
N GLY A 12 -2.74 -15.72 -7.66
CA GLY A 12 -2.16 -14.98 -6.54
C GLY A 12 -3.03 -13.81 -6.09
N ALA A 13 -3.52 -13.00 -7.03
CA ALA A 13 -4.44 -11.90 -6.74
C ALA A 13 -5.75 -12.38 -6.11
N ALA A 14 -6.33 -13.47 -6.61
CA ALA A 14 -7.54 -14.07 -6.05
C ALA A 14 -7.32 -14.58 -4.61
N ILE A 15 -6.19 -15.21 -4.34
CA ILE A 15 -5.82 -15.67 -2.98
C ILE A 15 -5.74 -14.47 -2.03
N VAL A 16 -5.04 -13.40 -2.42
CA VAL A 16 -4.94 -12.19 -1.60
C VAL A 16 -6.32 -11.60 -1.32
N LEU A 17 -7.19 -11.49 -2.34
CA LEU A 17 -8.54 -10.96 -2.18
C LEU A 17 -9.37 -11.77 -1.17
N ILE A 18 -9.35 -13.10 -1.30
CA ILE A 18 -10.07 -14.01 -0.40
C ILE A 18 -9.52 -13.87 1.02
N ALA A 19 -8.20 -13.90 1.18
CA ALA A 19 -7.55 -13.78 2.49
C ALA A 19 -7.89 -12.44 3.16
N THR A 20 -7.82 -11.32 2.43
CA THR A 20 -8.17 -10.00 2.97
C THR A 20 -9.65 -9.88 3.32
N THR A 21 -10.53 -10.54 2.57
CA THR A 21 -11.98 -10.54 2.85
C THR A 21 -12.29 -11.32 4.12
N ILE A 22 -11.67 -12.50 4.27
CA ILE A 22 -11.82 -13.31 5.49
C ILE A 22 -11.25 -12.54 6.70
N ALA A 23 -10.06 -11.97 6.59
CA ALA A 23 -9.44 -11.18 7.67
C ALA A 23 -10.30 -9.99 8.08
N PHE A 24 -10.88 -9.26 7.11
CA PHE A 24 -11.79 -8.15 7.37
C PHE A 24 -13.03 -8.59 8.17
N CYS A 25 -13.67 -9.69 7.77
CA CYS A 25 -14.84 -10.22 8.48
C CYS A 25 -14.47 -10.70 9.90
N LEU A 26 -13.35 -11.39 10.07
CA LEU A 26 -12.88 -11.85 11.37
C LEU A 26 -12.60 -10.69 12.33
N GLU A 27 -11.99 -9.61 11.83
CA GLU A 27 -11.71 -8.44 12.66
C GLU A 27 -13.01 -7.75 13.11
N ILE A 28 -14.01 -7.63 12.22
CA ILE A 28 -15.33 -7.12 12.60
C ILE A 28 -15.99 -7.97 13.68
N LEU A 29 -15.94 -9.30 13.54
CA LEU A 29 -16.51 -10.22 14.54
C LEU A 29 -15.77 -10.11 15.89
N LYS A 30 -14.44 -9.94 15.86
CA LYS A 30 -13.62 -9.72 17.05
C LYS A 30 -14.02 -8.43 17.76
N MET A 31 -14.15 -7.32 17.04
CA MET A 31 -14.62 -6.04 17.61
C MET A 31 -16.02 -6.17 18.21
N ALA A 32 -16.92 -6.89 17.53
CA ALA A 32 -18.28 -7.12 18.03
C ALA A 32 -18.29 -7.95 19.33
N ASN A 33 -17.38 -8.91 19.48
CA ASN A 33 -17.25 -9.74 20.68
C ASN A 33 -16.63 -8.97 21.86
N VAL A 34 -15.57 -8.19 21.60
CA VAL A 34 -14.89 -7.38 22.62
C VAL A 34 -15.76 -6.19 23.08
N GLN A 35 -16.79 -5.81 22.32
CA GLN A 35 -17.68 -4.66 22.55
C GLN A 35 -16.95 -3.31 22.69
N SER A 36 -15.70 -3.24 22.25
CA SER A 36 -14.89 -2.04 22.17
C SER A 36 -14.38 -1.91 20.74
N ILE A 37 -14.52 -0.72 20.16
CA ILE A 37 -14.01 -0.40 18.83
C ILE A 37 -12.89 0.62 19.05
N GLU A 38 -11.66 0.17 18.93
CA GLU A 38 -10.52 1.08 18.97
C GLU A 38 -10.31 1.74 17.60
N LEU A 39 -9.70 2.91 17.61
CA LEU A 39 -9.35 3.58 16.36
C LEU A 39 -8.31 2.78 15.57
N ALA A 40 -7.41 2.05 16.22
CA ALA A 40 -6.43 1.18 15.57
C ALA A 40 -7.10 0.08 14.74
N ASP A 41 -8.19 -0.47 15.26
CA ASP A 41 -9.01 -1.46 14.58
C ASP A 41 -9.67 -0.90 13.31
N LEU A 42 -10.20 0.32 13.38
CA LEU A 42 -10.75 1.03 12.21
C LEU A 42 -9.68 1.34 11.15
N LEU A 43 -8.46 1.67 11.57
CA LEU A 43 -7.32 1.88 10.67
C LEU A 43 -6.92 0.59 9.95
N LEU A 44 -6.92 -0.54 10.67
CA LEU A 44 -6.65 -1.85 10.10
C LEU A 44 -7.69 -2.24 9.04
N LEU A 45 -8.98 -2.02 9.31
CA LEU A 45 -10.05 -2.23 8.33
C LEU A 45 -9.86 -1.38 7.08
N PHE A 46 -9.38 -0.14 7.23
CA PHE A 46 -9.10 0.71 6.08
C PHE A 46 -7.95 0.17 5.21
N ILE A 47 -6.88 -0.36 5.82
CA ILE A 47 -5.79 -1.00 5.10
C ILE A 47 -6.31 -2.19 4.28
N TYR A 48 -7.20 -3.02 4.86
CA TYR A 48 -7.82 -4.12 4.13
C TYR A 48 -8.63 -3.62 2.92
N LEU A 49 -9.41 -2.54 3.07
CA LEU A 49 -10.16 -1.95 1.96
C LEU A 49 -9.25 -1.40 0.85
N GLU A 50 -8.13 -0.75 1.20
CA GLU A 50 -7.16 -0.28 0.21
C GLU A 50 -6.51 -1.43 -0.57
N VAL A 51 -6.17 -2.52 0.12
CA VAL A 51 -5.61 -3.72 -0.53
C VAL A 51 -6.64 -4.38 -1.44
N MET A 52 -7.90 -4.49 -1.01
CA MET A 52 -8.99 -4.97 -1.87
C MET A 52 -9.14 -4.10 -3.12
N GLY A 53 -9.08 -2.78 -2.99
CA GLY A 53 -9.11 -1.83 -4.11
C GLY A 53 -7.94 -2.00 -5.07
N MET A 54 -6.73 -2.24 -4.55
CA MET A 54 -5.55 -2.55 -5.36
C MET A 54 -5.74 -3.84 -6.17
N VAL A 55 -6.23 -4.90 -5.53
CA VAL A 55 -6.47 -6.20 -6.19
C VAL A 55 -7.60 -6.09 -7.23
N GLY A 56 -8.67 -5.34 -6.94
CA GLY A 56 -9.73 -5.03 -7.90
C GLY A 56 -9.19 -4.30 -9.13
N ASN A 57 -8.36 -3.27 -8.92
CA ASN A 57 -7.71 -2.56 -10.02
C ASN A 57 -6.69 -3.45 -10.77
N TYR A 58 -6.03 -4.39 -10.08
CA TYR A 58 -5.11 -5.34 -10.71
C TYR A 58 -5.83 -6.20 -11.75
N TRP A 59 -7.08 -6.61 -11.48
CA TRP A 59 -7.90 -7.38 -12.42
C TRP A 59 -8.19 -6.63 -13.73
N SER A 60 -8.37 -5.30 -13.65
CA SER A 60 -8.64 -4.43 -14.82
C SER A 60 -7.39 -4.13 -15.65
N ASN A 61 -6.25 -3.87 -15.00
CA ASN A 61 -5.04 -3.35 -15.67
C ASN A 61 -3.88 -4.36 -15.80
N GLN A 62 -4.04 -5.61 -15.32
CA GLN A 62 -3.07 -6.72 -15.36
C GLN A 62 -1.64 -6.37 -14.93
N SER A 63 -1.47 -5.30 -14.17
CA SER A 63 -0.15 -4.80 -13.75
C SER A 63 -0.23 -4.38 -12.29
N VAL A 64 0.61 -5.01 -11.46
CA VAL A 64 0.81 -4.58 -10.08
C VAL A 64 1.57 -3.27 -10.17
N ARG A 65 0.85 -2.14 -10.06
CA ARG A 65 1.52 -0.84 -9.98
C ARG A 65 2.15 -0.75 -8.59
N LEU A 66 3.48 -0.75 -8.53
CA LEU A 66 4.28 -0.53 -7.31
C LEU A 66 3.88 0.75 -6.55
N THR A 67 3.16 1.65 -7.21
CA THR A 67 2.56 2.85 -6.66
C THR A 67 1.49 2.56 -5.59
N TYR A 68 0.68 1.50 -5.71
CA TYR A 68 -0.39 1.23 -4.73
C TYR A 68 0.14 0.86 -3.34
N PRO A 69 1.09 -0.09 -3.19
CA PRO A 69 1.67 -0.40 -1.86
C PRO A 69 2.33 0.81 -1.19
N LEU A 70 2.98 1.68 -1.96
CA LEU A 70 3.61 2.88 -1.41
C LEU A 70 2.58 3.89 -0.90
N PHE A 71 1.44 4.04 -1.59
CA PHE A 71 0.34 4.87 -1.09
C PHE A 71 -0.28 4.28 0.18
N ILE A 72 -0.47 2.95 0.24
CA ILE A 72 -0.97 2.25 1.44
C ILE A 72 -0.05 2.50 2.64
N ALA A 73 1.27 2.47 2.44
CA ALA A 73 2.22 2.75 3.51
C ALA A 73 2.10 4.21 4.02
N ILE A 74 1.98 5.19 3.11
CA ILE A 74 1.81 6.59 3.48
C ILE A 74 0.50 6.82 4.24
N THR A 75 -0.62 6.28 3.73
CA THR A 75 -1.94 6.47 4.34
C THR A 75 -2.03 5.78 5.69
N ALA A 76 -1.50 4.56 5.83
CA ALA A 76 -1.41 3.83 7.09
C ALA A 76 -0.58 4.59 8.13
N LEU A 77 0.64 5.01 7.79
CA LEU A 77 1.51 5.76 8.71
C LEU A 77 0.87 7.09 9.11
N SER A 78 0.36 7.87 8.15
CA SER A 78 -0.24 9.18 8.43
C SER A 78 -1.39 9.08 9.42
N ARG A 79 -2.22 8.05 9.28
CA ARG A 79 -3.39 7.87 10.15
C ARG A 79 -3.03 7.29 11.52
N LEU A 80 -2.02 6.42 11.58
CA LEU A 80 -1.48 5.93 12.86
C LEU A 80 -0.93 7.08 13.70
N ILE A 81 -0.17 7.99 13.09
CA ILE A 81 0.37 9.19 13.75
C ILE A 81 -0.74 10.05 14.37
N ILE A 82 -1.83 10.28 13.62
CA ILE A 82 -2.94 11.11 14.12
C ILE A 82 -3.61 10.46 15.33
N LEU A 83 -3.69 9.14 15.34
CA LEU A 83 -4.31 8.40 16.41
C LEU A 83 -3.46 8.40 17.69
N GLN A 84 -2.13 8.36 17.56
CA GLN A 84 -1.24 8.24 18.71
C GLN A 84 -1.01 9.56 19.47
N LYS A 85 -1.58 10.69 19.01
CA LYS A 85 -1.31 12.07 19.45
C LYS A 85 -1.35 12.40 20.96
N LYS A 86 -1.79 11.49 21.83
CA LYS A 86 -1.92 11.76 23.26
C LYS A 86 -0.64 11.50 24.08
N ASP A 87 0.28 10.65 23.61
CA ASP A 87 1.45 10.22 24.39
C ASP A 87 2.74 10.05 23.56
N VAL A 88 2.85 10.69 22.38
CA VAL A 88 4.04 10.58 21.52
C VAL A 88 5.07 11.66 21.82
N ASP A 89 6.30 11.25 22.11
CA ASP A 89 7.45 12.15 22.21
C ASP A 89 7.65 12.94 20.90
N ALA A 90 7.94 14.24 21.03
CA ALA A 90 8.13 15.12 19.88
C ALA A 90 9.22 14.63 18.91
N SER A 91 10.23 13.90 19.40
CA SER A 91 11.26 13.27 18.57
C SER A 91 10.71 12.15 17.68
N SER A 92 9.85 11.28 18.23
CA SER A 92 9.23 10.17 17.48
C SER A 92 8.34 10.69 16.35
N LEU A 93 7.61 11.78 16.61
CA LEU A 93 6.78 12.44 15.61
C LEU A 93 7.59 12.96 14.40
N ILE A 94 8.80 13.48 14.64
CA ILE A 94 9.72 13.92 13.58
C ILE A 94 10.22 12.74 12.76
N TYR A 95 10.58 11.62 13.39
CA TYR A 95 11.01 10.40 12.69
C TYR A 95 9.90 9.81 11.83
N GLU A 96 8.68 9.72 12.36
CA GLU A 96 7.52 9.16 11.65
C GLU A 96 7.11 10.06 10.47
N SER A 97 7.08 11.38 10.68
CA SER A 97 6.82 12.35 9.61
C SER A 97 7.92 12.34 8.54
N GLY A 98 9.18 12.16 8.97
CA GLY A 98 10.33 11.99 8.07
C GLY A 98 10.22 10.71 7.23
N ALA A 99 9.74 9.61 7.80
CA ALA A 99 9.50 8.37 7.06
C ALA A 99 8.44 8.56 5.97
N ILE A 100 7.33 9.26 6.27
CA ILE A 100 6.31 9.61 5.27
C ILE A 100 6.90 10.47 4.16
N LEU A 101 7.74 11.46 4.50
CA LEU A 101 8.42 12.30 3.52
C LEU A 101 9.32 11.47 2.59
N LEU A 102 10.10 10.54 3.13
CA LEU A 102 10.94 9.64 2.35
C LEU A 102 10.12 8.74 1.41
N LEU A 103 9.00 8.17 1.88
CA LEU A 103 8.10 7.39 1.04
C LEU A 103 7.49 8.24 -0.08
N ALA A 104 7.09 9.48 0.21
CA ALA A 104 6.56 10.41 -0.78
C ALA A 104 7.61 10.73 -1.86
N VAL A 105 8.87 10.98 -1.46
CA VAL A 105 9.98 11.19 -2.39
C VAL A 105 10.22 9.94 -3.25
N ALA A 106 10.17 8.74 -2.67
CA ALA A 106 10.31 7.49 -3.41
C ALA A 106 9.23 7.33 -4.49
N ILE A 107 7.97 7.68 -4.19
CA ILE A 107 6.89 7.69 -5.19
C ILE A 107 7.20 8.67 -6.32
N VAL A 108 7.66 9.89 -6.00
CA VAL A 108 8.03 10.90 -7.00
C VAL A 108 9.14 10.37 -7.90
N VAL A 109 10.22 9.82 -7.35
CA VAL A 109 11.34 9.26 -8.12
C VAL A 109 10.87 8.13 -9.05
N LEU A 110 10.05 7.20 -8.56
CA LEU A 110 9.50 6.12 -9.38
C LEU A 110 8.59 6.64 -10.50
N LYS A 111 7.78 7.67 -10.22
CA LYS A 111 6.89 8.29 -11.21
C LYS A 111 7.69 9.05 -12.26
N LEU A 112 8.75 9.76 -11.87
CA LEU A 112 9.67 10.44 -12.78
C LEU A 112 10.38 9.44 -13.70
N ARG A 113 10.87 8.31 -13.17
CA ARG A 113 11.48 7.25 -13.98
C ARG A 113 10.52 6.67 -15.03
N LYS A 114 9.24 6.53 -14.67
CA LYS A 114 8.21 5.97 -15.56
C LYS A 114 7.65 7.00 -16.54
N SER A 115 7.69 8.29 -16.19
CA SER A 115 7.27 9.37 -17.08
C SER A 115 8.29 9.52 -18.20
N LYS A 116 7.78 9.51 -19.43
CA LYS A 116 8.51 9.56 -20.70
C LYS A 116 9.22 10.92 -20.95
N MET A 117 9.77 11.54 -19.90
CA MET A 117 10.49 12.81 -19.94
C MET A 117 12.01 12.66 -19.81
N LEU A 118 12.50 11.45 -19.48
CA LEU A 118 13.91 11.12 -19.63
C LEU A 118 14.12 10.48 -21.01
N LYS A 119 14.27 11.32 -22.03
CA LYS A 119 14.95 10.96 -23.28
C LYS A 119 16.42 10.69 -22.95
N ILE A 120 16.72 9.60 -22.25
CA ILE A 120 18.08 9.08 -22.23
C ILE A 120 18.21 8.27 -23.51
N ASP A 121 18.47 9.00 -24.59
CA ASP A 121 19.02 8.44 -25.80
C ASP A 121 20.40 7.92 -25.42
N LEU A 122 20.49 6.64 -25.01
CA LEU A 122 21.77 5.94 -24.94
C LEU A 122 22.22 5.66 -26.37
N THR A 123 22.48 6.74 -27.12
CA THR A 123 23.26 6.70 -28.33
C THR A 123 24.72 6.51 -27.90
N LYS A 124 25.12 5.24 -28.00
CA LYS A 124 26.38 4.75 -28.54
C LYS A 124 27.70 5.26 -27.94
N ASN A 125 28.50 4.26 -27.61
CA ASN A 125 29.95 4.22 -27.67
C ASN A 125 30.75 4.87 -26.53
N ASP A 126 31.68 4.05 -26.05
CA ASP A 126 32.94 4.41 -25.43
C ASP A 126 32.87 4.90 -23.98
N LEU A 127 32.79 3.93 -23.04
CA LEU A 127 33.86 3.58 -22.08
C LEU A 127 33.36 2.55 -21.06
#